data_AF-A0A6B3B0G6-F1
#
_entry.id   AF-A0A6B3B0G6-F1
#
_cell.length_a   1.000
_cell.length_b   1.000
_cell.length_c   1.000
_cell.angle_alpha   90.00
_cell.angle_beta   90.00
_cell.angle_gamma   90.00
#
_symmetry.space_group_name_H-M   'P 1'
#
loop_
_entity.id
_entity.type
_entity.pdbx_description
1 polymer ?
#
loop_
_entity_poly.entity_id
_entity_poly.type
_entity_poly.pdbx_seq_one_letter_code
_entity_poly.pdbx_strand_id
1 'polypeptide(L)' 'AVISAVVASVRHLETPYDRLLMSGVPRHEARRRIAAAVETVLHGWARPGQQSTG' A
#
# COMPACT_ATOMS: atom_id res chain seq x y z
N ALA A 1 -4.72 -15.43 -4.85
CA ALA A 1 -3.34 -15.55 -4.33
C ALA A 1 -2.44 -14.36 -4.72
N VAL A 2 -2.45 -13.90 -5.99
CA VAL A 2 -1.58 -12.79 -6.46
C VAL A 2 -1.86 -11.45 -5.78
N ILE A 3 -3.13 -11.05 -5.65
CA ILE A 3 -3.52 -9.76 -5.05
C ILE A 3 -2.92 -9.58 -3.64
N SER A 4 -2.97 -10.63 -2.81
CA SER A 4 -2.42 -10.58 -1.46
C SER A 4 -0.90 -10.38 -1.44
N ALA A 5 -0.18 -10.96 -2.40
CA ALA A 5 1.26 -10.78 -2.54
C ALA A 5 1.61 -9.34 -2.96
N VAL A 6 0.84 -8.76 -3.88
CA VAL A 6 0.99 -7.35 -4.28
C VAL A 6 0.76 -6.41 -3.10
N VAL A 7 -0.34 -6.62 -2.36
CA VAL A 7 -0.65 -5.82 -1.16
C VAL A 7 0.44 -5.97 -0.09
N ALA A 8 1.01 -7.17 0.08
CA ALA A 8 2.11 -7.38 1.00
C ALA A 8 3.37 -6.62 0.55
N SER A 9 3.71 -6.66 -0.73
CA SER A 9 4.85 -5.92 -1.28
C SER A 9 4.71 -4.41 -1.06
N VAL A 10 3.59 -3.81 -1.46
CA VAL A 10 3.31 -2.37 -1.27
C VAL A 10 3.40 -1.96 0.19
N ARG A 11 2.86 -2.77 1.09
CA ARG A 11 2.92 -2.51 2.54
C ARG A 11 4.37 -2.35 3.02
N HIS A 12 5.28 -3.21 2.58
CA HIS A 12 6.66 -3.17 3.06
C HIS A 12 7.54 -2.15 2.32
N LEU A 13 7.31 -1.96 1.03
CA LEU A 13 8.18 -1.11 0.19
C LEU A 13 7.74 0.35 0.15
N GLU A 14 6.44 0.61 0.09
CA GLU A 14 5.88 1.93 -0.25
C GLU A 14 5.24 2.64 0.95
N THR A 15 5.30 2.04 2.15
CA THR A 15 4.69 2.61 3.36
C THR A 15 5.65 2.53 4.55
N PRO A 16 5.48 3.36 5.59
CA PRO A 16 6.34 3.31 6.78
C PRO A 16 6.05 2.11 7.69
N TYR A 17 5.44 1.03 7.18
CA TYR A 17 5.03 -0.13 7.96
C TYR A 17 6.16 -0.71 8.81
N ASP A 18 7.33 -0.94 8.21
CA ASP A 18 8.47 -1.52 8.92
C ASP A 18 9.00 -0.57 10.00
N ARG A 19 9.00 0.74 9.73
CA ARG A 19 9.35 1.76 10.73
C ARG A 19 8.39 1.76 11.92
N LEU A 20 7.09 1.63 11.67
CA LEU A 20 6.08 1.54 12.72
C LEU A 20 6.28 0.29 13.59
N LEU A 21 6.60 -0.85 12.97
CA LEU A 21 6.91 -2.07 13.71
C LEU A 21 8.19 -1.92 14.55
N MET A 22 9.23 -1.33 13.98
CA MET A 22 10.49 -1.04 14.70
C MET A 22 10.28 -0.06 15.86
N SER A 23 9.33 0.87 15.74
CA SER A 23 8.96 1.78 16.84
C SER A 23 8.01 1.17 17.87
N GLY A 24 7.74 -0.14 17.81
CA GLY A 24 6.90 -0.86 18.78
C GLY A 24 5.39 -0.74 18.55
N VAL A 25 4.94 -0.22 17.41
CA VAL A 25 3.51 -0.12 17.10
C VAL A 25 2.96 -1.54 16.84
N PRO A 26 1.86 -1.95 17.49
CA PRO A 26 1.24 -3.24 17.25
C PRO A 26 0.87 -3.43 15.78
N ARG A 27 1.04 -4.65 15.24
CA ARG A 27 0.76 -4.97 13.82
C ARG A 27 -0.62 -4.50 13.35
N HIS A 28 -1.65 -4.68 14.19
CA HIS A 28 -3.02 -4.31 13.85
C HIS A 28 -3.17 -2.78 13.67
N GLU A 29 -2.54 -2.00 14.55
CA GLU A 29 -2.54 -0.54 14.52
C GLU A 29 -1.68 -0.01 13.37
N ALA A 30 -0.51 -0.60 13.16
CA ALA A 30 0.35 -0.28 12.01
C ALA A 30 -0.42 -0.48 10.70
N ARG A 31 -1.12 -1.61 10.55
CA ARG A 31 -1.96 -1.90 9.37
C ARG A 31 -3.09 -0.88 9.19
N ARG A 32 -3.75 -0.45 10.26
CA ARG A 32 -4.77 0.60 10.17
C ARG A 32 -4.19 1.92 9.66
N ARG A 33 -3.04 2.34 10.19
CA ARG A 33 -2.39 3.60 9.82
C ARG A 33 -1.98 3.67 8.35
N ILE A 34 -1.48 2.56 7.80
CA ILE A 34 -1.00 2.52 6.41
C ILE A 34 -2.10 2.16 5.40
N ALA A 35 -3.31 1.83 5.83
CA ALA A 35 -4.36 1.31 4.94
C ALA A 35 -4.66 2.26 3.77
N ALA A 36 -4.83 3.55 4.07
CA ALA A 36 -5.08 4.58 3.06
C ALA A 36 -3.88 4.80 2.11
N ALA A 37 -2.65 4.65 2.61
CA ALA A 37 -1.44 4.79 1.79
C ALA A 37 -1.32 3.61 0.80
N VAL A 38 -1.54 2.39 1.26
CA VAL A 38 -1.60 1.20 0.40
C VAL A 38 -2.67 1.36 -0.67
N GLU A 39 -3.87 1.80 -0.28
CA GLU A 39 -4.97 2.04 -1.23
C GLU A 39 -4.60 3.09 -2.28
N THR A 40 -3.97 4.19 -1.87
CA THR A 40 -3.53 5.27 -2.77
C THR A 40 -2.54 4.76 -3.82
N VAL A 41 -1.55 3.95 -3.42
CA VAL A 41 -0.57 3.36 -4.35
C VAL A 41 -1.26 2.44 -5.36
N LEU A 42 -2.15 1.56 -4.88
CA LEU A 42 -2.87 0.62 -5.75
C LEU A 42 -3.80 1.34 -6.72
N HIS A 43 -4.51 2.40 -6.29
CA HIS A 43 -5.34 3.23 -7.17
C HIS A 43 -4.51 4.03 -8.18
N GLY A 44 -3.29 4.41 -7.81
CA GLY A 44 -2.33 5.03 -8.74
C GLY A 44 -1.98 4.09 -9.90
N TRP A 45 -1.78 2.80 -9.62
CA TRP A 45 -1.51 1.79 -10.65
C TRP A 45 -2.74 1.37 -11.43
N ALA A 46 -3.91 1.35 -10.79
CA ALA A 46 -5.18 1.05 -11.45
C ALA A 46 -5.57 2.10 -12.51
N ARG A 47 -4.90 3.26 -12.53
CA ARG A 47 -5.00 4.25 -13.60
C ARG A 47 -3.80 4.22 -14.56
N PRO A 48 -3.76 3.33 -15.56
CA PRO A 48 -3.05 3.60 -16.81
C PRO A 48 -4.09 3.78 -17.93
N GLY A 49 -4.47 5.03 -18.22
CA GLY A 49 -5.36 5.35 -19.35
C GLY A 49 -6.28 6.57 -19.21
N GLN A 50 -5.74 7.77 -18.96
CA GLN A 50 -6.35 9.00 -19.50
C GLN A 50 -5.37 9.61 -20.51
N GLN A 51 -5.33 8.97 -21.68
CA GLN A 51 -4.79 9.33 -23.01
C GLN A 51 -5.08 8.07 -23.87
N SER A 52 -5.94 8.05 -24.90
CA SER A 52 -6.32 9.10 -25.84
C SER A 52 -7.84 9.21 -26.03
N THR A 53 -8.33 10.44 -25.93
CA THR A 53 -9.36 10.98 -26.83
C THR A 53 -8.75 11.03 -28.24
N GLY A 54 -9.43 10.49 -29.25
CA GLY A 54 -9.04 10.55 -30.66
C GLY A 54 -9.45 9.33 -31.44
#